data_AF-A0A2A5HKF3-F1
#
_entry.id   AF-A0A2A5HKF3-F1
#
_cell.length_a   1.000
_cell.length_b   1.000
_cell.length_c   1.000
_cell.angle_alpha   90.00
_cell.angle_beta   90.00
_cell.angle_gamma   90.00
#
_symmetry.space_group_name_H-M   'P 1'
#
loop_
_entity.id
_entity.type
_entity.pdbx_description
1 polymer ?
#
loop_
_entity_poly.entity_id
_entity_poly.type
_entity_poly.pdbx_seq_one_letter_code
_entity_poly.pdbx_strand_id
1 'polypeptide(L)'
;MRHGFPPGLFSVEDMMKDEHYQARGMFESVDIGGEWLKIPATVPKLAKTSGKTVWPGPDLGAFNADVYGDLLGLTEAVITELQKSKVI
;
A
#
# COMPACT_ATOMS: atom_id res chain seq x y z
N MET A 1 -25.61 13.17 32.45
CA MET A 1 -26.11 12.88 31.09
C MET A 1 -25.27 13.69 30.11
N ARG A 2 -24.41 13.06 29.30
CA ARG A 2 -23.64 13.75 28.25
C ARG A 2 -24.29 13.43 26.90
N HIS A 3 -24.73 14.49 26.24
CA HIS A 3 -25.54 14.51 25.04
C HIS A 3 -24.63 14.41 23.81
N GLY A 4 -24.80 13.34 23.02
CA GLY A 4 -24.85 13.34 21.55
C GLY A 4 -23.72 13.90 20.66
N PHE A 5 -22.63 14.46 21.17
CA PHE A 5 -21.53 14.95 20.32
C PHE A 5 -20.43 13.88 20.22
N PRO A 6 -20.12 13.33 19.02
CA PRO A 6 -19.04 12.37 18.89
C PRO A 6 -17.72 13.03 19.31
N PRO A 7 -16.88 12.38 20.15
CA PRO A 7 -15.60 12.93 20.54
C PRO A 7 -14.79 13.23 19.27
N GLY A 8 -14.32 14.48 19.20
CA GLY A 8 -13.67 15.06 18.04
C GLY A 8 -12.39 14.32 17.65
N LEU A 9 -12.08 14.41 16.35
CA LEU A 9 -10.83 14.03 15.69
C LEU A 9 -10.12 12.81 16.29
N PHE A 10 -10.46 11.63 15.79
CA PHE A 10 -9.77 10.39 16.13
C PHE A 10 -8.42 10.34 15.40
N SER A 11 -7.30 10.39 16.12
CA SER A 11 -5.98 10.40 15.50
C SER A 11 -5.58 9.00 15.04
N VAL A 12 -4.60 8.92 14.13
CA VAL A 12 -4.05 7.62 13.71
C VAL A 12 -3.42 6.87 14.89
N GLU A 13 -2.81 7.60 15.84
CA GLU A 13 -2.26 7.00 17.06
C GLU A 13 -3.36 6.37 17.91
N ASP A 14 -4.49 7.06 18.09
CA ASP A 14 -5.65 6.54 18.82
C ASP A 14 -6.20 5.29 18.14
N MET A 15 -6.33 5.30 16.81
CA MET A 15 -6.77 4.14 16.03
C MET A 15 -5.88 2.91 16.23
N MET A 16 -4.55 3.10 16.28
CA MET A 16 -3.60 1.99 16.47
C MET A 16 -3.70 1.37 17.87
N LYS A 17 -4.08 2.16 18.88
CA LYS A 17 -4.24 1.73 20.27
C LYS A 17 -5.65 1.24 20.59
N ASP A 18 -6.63 1.50 19.74
CA ASP A 18 -8.03 1.19 19.98
C ASP A 18 -8.33 -0.32 19.94
N GLU A 19 -9.02 -0.80 20.99
CA GLU A 19 -9.34 -2.23 21.16
C GLU A 19 -10.25 -2.76 20.04
N HIS A 20 -11.19 -1.95 19.54
CA HIS A 20 -12.06 -2.37 18.45
C HIS A 20 -11.32 -2.50 17.12
N TYR A 21 -10.36 -1.62 16.84
CA TYR A 21 -9.51 -1.71 15.66
C TYR A 21 -8.62 -2.96 15.70
N GLN A 22 -8.03 -3.25 16.86
CA GLN A 22 -7.21 -4.44 17.08
C GLN A 22 -8.03 -5.72 16.95
N ALA A 23 -9.18 -5.80 17.63
CA ALA A 23 -10.05 -6.98 17.62
C ALA A 23 -10.59 -7.32 16.21
N ARG A 24 -10.73 -6.31 15.35
CA ARG A 24 -11.20 -6.46 13.97
C ARG A 24 -10.07 -6.62 12.95
N GLY A 25 -8.81 -6.59 13.39
CA GLY A 25 -7.66 -6.70 12.49
C GLY A 25 -7.64 -5.59 11.44
N MET A 26 -7.88 -4.34 11.85
CA MET A 26 -8.01 -3.19 10.95
C MET A 26 -6.67 -2.69 10.40
N PHE A 27 -5.55 -3.26 10.84
CA PHE A 27 -4.21 -2.98 10.33
C PHE A 27 -3.47 -4.27 9.99
N GLU A 28 -2.82 -4.29 8.83
CA GLU A 28 -1.96 -5.36 8.34
C GLU A 28 -0.49 -4.97 8.48
N SER A 29 0.40 -5.95 8.65
CA SER A 29 1.85 -5.75 8.63
C SER A 29 2.41 -6.27 7.32
N VAL A 30 3.17 -5.44 6.62
CA VAL A 30 3.86 -5.81 5.38
C VAL A 30 5.35 -5.57 5.54
N ASP A 31 6.16 -6.47 4.98
CA ASP A 31 7.61 -6.32 4.90
C ASP A 31 7.95 -5.52 3.65
N ILE A 32 8.70 -4.44 3.81
CA ILE A 32 9.20 -3.56 2.76
C ILE A 32 10.72 -3.56 2.86
N GLY A 33 11.37 -4.50 2.16
CA GLY A 33 12.83 -4.55 2.11
C GLY A 33 13.52 -4.84 3.45
N GLY A 34 12.86 -5.57 4.35
CA GLY A 34 13.36 -5.91 5.69
C GLY A 34 12.75 -5.07 6.82
N GLU A 35 12.01 -4.01 6.49
CA GLU A 35 11.30 -3.17 7.45
C GLU A 35 9.80 -3.46 7.48
N TRP A 36 9.25 -3.62 8.69
CA TRP A 36 7.83 -3.90 8.86
C TRP A 36 7.01 -2.61 8.96
N LEU A 37 6.10 -2.41 8.01
CA LEU A 37 5.16 -1.28 8.01
C LEU A 37 3.75 -1.73 8.38
N LYS A 38 3.06 -0.95 9.22
CA LYS A 38 1.62 -1.10 9.48
C LYS A 38 0.82 -0.30 8.45
N ILE A 39 -0.06 -0.98 7.74
CA ILE A 39 -0.97 -0.38 6.75
C ILE A 39 -2.43 -0.67 7.11
N PRO A 40 -3.39 0.15 6.67
CA PRO A 40 -4.81 -0.20 6.79
C PRO A 40 -5.11 -1.55 6.13
N ALA A 41 -5.86 -2.39 6.82
CA ALA A 41 -6.27 -3.68 6.29
C ALA A 41 -7.31 -3.51 5.17
N THR A 42 -7.36 -4.46 4.24
CA THR A 42 -8.40 -4.46 3.20
C THR A 42 -9.78 -4.69 3.84
N VAL A 43 -10.74 -3.85 3.46
CA VAL A 43 -12.14 -3.89 3.92
C VAL A 43 -13.12 -3.87 2.74
N PRO A 44 -14.31 -4.50 2.85
CA PRO A 44 -14.81 -5.28 3.98
C PRO A 44 -14.12 -6.64 4.13
N LYS A 45 -14.09 -7.19 5.35
CA LYS A 45 -13.58 -8.54 5.60
C LYS A 45 -14.64 -9.57 5.21
N LEU A 46 -14.43 -10.23 4.07
CA LEU A 46 -15.34 -11.27 3.55
C LEU A 46 -15.07 -12.61 4.24
N ALA A 47 -16.11 -13.27 4.74
CA ALA A 47 -15.97 -14.51 5.52
C ALA A 47 -15.29 -15.67 4.76
N LYS A 48 -15.48 -15.76 3.43
CA LYS A 48 -14.92 -16.84 2.61
C LYS A 48 -13.66 -16.44 1.82
N THR A 49 -13.56 -15.16 1.47
CA THR A 49 -12.53 -14.64 0.56
C THR A 49 -11.96 -13.34 1.12
N SER A 50 -11.51 -13.39 2.38
CA SER A 50 -10.96 -12.21 3.02
C SER A 50 -9.72 -11.75 2.26
N GLY A 51 -9.81 -10.55 1.66
CA GLY A 51 -8.66 -9.88 1.07
C GLY A 51 -7.58 -9.62 2.12
N LYS A 52 -6.33 -9.69 1.68
CA LYS A 52 -5.14 -9.38 2.47
C LYS A 52 -4.05 -8.79 1.58
N THR A 53 -3.24 -7.91 2.14
CA THR A 53 -2.02 -7.42 1.49
C THR A 53 -0.90 -8.43 1.70
N VAL A 54 -0.46 -9.09 0.64
CA VAL A 54 0.64 -10.08 0.68
C VAL A 54 1.97 -9.53 0.19
N TRP A 55 1.94 -8.42 -0.54
CA TRP A 55 3.10 -7.82 -1.18
C TRP A 55 2.90 -6.31 -1.29
N PRO A 56 3.86 -5.47 -0.86
CA PRO A 56 3.75 -4.02 -0.92
C PRO A 56 3.99 -3.44 -2.32
N GLY A 57 4.46 -4.25 -3.27
CA GLY A 57 4.89 -3.82 -4.59
C GLY A 57 6.40 -3.97 -4.79
N PRO A 58 6.89 -3.74 -6.01
CA PRO A 58 8.30 -3.84 -6.35
C PRO A 58 9.03 -2.53 -6.02
N ASP A 59 10.34 -2.51 -6.26
CA ASP A 59 11.12 -1.27 -6.28
C ASP A 59 10.67 -0.33 -7.42
N LEU A 60 10.99 0.95 -7.28
CA LEU A 60 10.70 1.96 -8.29
C LEU A 60 11.37 1.59 -9.62
N GLY A 61 10.59 1.55 -10.69
CA GLY A 61 11.08 1.26 -12.05
C GLY A 61 11.37 -0.22 -12.33
N ALA A 62 11.09 -1.13 -11.39
CA ALA A 62 11.37 -2.57 -11.58
C ALA A 62 10.71 -3.20 -12.81
N PHE A 63 9.62 -2.60 -13.31
CA PHE A 63 8.90 -3.08 -14.50
C PHE A 63 9.07 -2.18 -15.73
N ASN A 64 9.99 -1.20 -15.72
CA ASN A 64 10.18 -0.29 -16.84
C ASN A 64 10.59 -1.03 -18.12
N ALA A 65 11.48 -2.03 -18.01
CA ALA A 65 11.92 -2.82 -19.16
C ALA A 65 10.76 -3.63 -19.76
N ASP A 66 10.03 -4.37 -18.93
CA ASP A 66 8.89 -5.19 -19.36
C ASP A 66 7.79 -4.34 -20.00
N VAL A 67 7.43 -3.21 -19.37
CA VAL A 67 6.35 -2.35 -19.87
C VAL A 67 6.79 -1.59 -21.12
N TYR A 68 7.93 -0.93 -21.09
CA TYR A 68 8.35 -0.09 -22.22
C TYR A 68 8.84 -0.92 -23.40
N GLY A 69 9.55 -2.02 -23.14
CA GLY A 69 10.03 -2.94 -24.16
C GLY A 69 8.93 -3.87 -24.64
N ASP A 70 8.50 -4.82 -23.81
CA ASP A 70 7.66 -5.92 -24.27
C ASP A 70 6.22 -5.49 -24.56
N LEU A 71 5.63 -4.66 -23.70
CA LEU A 71 4.23 -4.24 -23.86
C LEU A 71 4.07 -3.08 -24.86
N LEU A 72 4.97 -2.09 -24.83
CA LEU A 72 4.87 -0.88 -25.67
C LEU A 72 5.77 -0.90 -26.91
N GLY A 73 6.71 -1.84 -27.02
CA GLY A 73 7.58 -2.00 -28.19
C GLY A 73 8.64 -0.92 -28.35
N LEU A 74 8.99 -0.19 -27.28
CA LEU A 74 10.07 0.79 -27.33
C LEU A 74 11.42 0.08 -27.45
N THR A 75 12.31 0.67 -28.24
CA THR A 75 13.66 0.12 -28.39
C THR A 75 14.50 0.44 -27.16
N GLU A 76 15.50 -0.40 -26.91
CA GLU A 76 16.47 -0.21 -25.82
C GLU A 76 17.16 1.17 -25.88
N ALA A 77 17.42 1.67 -27.08
CA ALA A 77 17.98 3.00 -27.29
C ALA A 77 17.06 4.11 -26.77
N VAL A 78 15.75 4.01 -27.01
CA VAL A 78 14.75 4.97 -26.51
C VAL A 78 14.64 4.88 -24.99
N ILE A 79 14.57 3.67 -24.42
CA ILE A 79 14.48 3.47 -22.98
C ILE A 79 15.72 4.05 -22.27
N THR A 80 16.91 3.81 -22.83
CA THR A 80 18.17 4.36 -22.31
C THR A 80 18.17 5.89 -22.30
N GLU A 81 17.61 6.52 -23.34
CA GLU A 81 17.51 7.98 -23.41
C GLU A 81 16.53 8.54 -22.37
N LEU A 82 15.40 7.85 -22.14
CA LEU A 82 14.44 8.24 -21.10
C LEU A 82 15.08 8.18 -19.70
N GLN A 83 15.91 7.17 -19.43
CA GLN A 83 16.68 7.07 -18.17
C GLN A 83 17.70 8.20 -18.04
N LYS A 84 18.48 8.47 -19.09
CA LYS A 84 19.49 9.55 -19.09
C LYS A 84 18.88 10.93 -18.89
N SER A 85 17.73 11.18 -19.51
CA SER A 85 16.98 12.42 -19.38
C SER A 85 16.19 12.53 -18.06
N LYS A 86 16.24 11.49 -17.21
CA LYS A 86 15.55 11.40 -15.91
C LYS A 86 14.04 11.57 -16.01
N VAL A 87 13.46 11.12 -17.13
CA VAL A 87 12.01 10.99 -17.29
C VAL A 87 11.51 9.71 -16.59
N ILE A 88 12.37 8.67 -16.56
CA ILE A 88 12.13 7.38 -15.90
C ILE A 88 13.34 6.91 -15.10
#